data_AF-A0AAV6YXS4-F1
#
_entry.id   AF-A0AAV6YXS4-F1
#
_cell.length_a   1.000
_cell.length_b   1.000
_cell.length_c   1.000
_cell.angle_alpha   90.00
_cell.angle_beta   90.00
_cell.angle_gamma   90.00
#
_symmetry.space_group_name_H-M   'P 1'
#
loop_
_entity.id
_entity.type
_entity.pdbx_description
1 polymer ?
#
loop_
_entity_poly.entity_id
_entity_poly.type
_entity_poly.pdbx_seq_one_letter_code
_entity_poly.pdbx_strand_id
1 'polypeptide(L)'
;MASCGLFMATYRISCLLWFFVVLVDGALGHSLFACEPIILRMCQDLPYNSTFMPNLLNHYDQQTAALAMEPFHPMVNLECSKDFRPFLCALYAPVCTEYGRVTLPCRRLCQRAYHGCHELMDVFGVSWPEEMECSR
;
A
#
# COMPACT_ATOMS: atom_id res chain seq x y z
N MET A 1 7.39 -32.76 -49.47
CA MET A 1 7.14 -33.14 -48.06
C MET A 1 8.25 -32.60 -47.15
N ALA A 2 8.38 -31.28 -47.03
CA ALA A 2 9.41 -30.67 -46.16
C ALA A 2 8.91 -29.44 -45.36
N SER A 3 7.59 -29.19 -45.34
CA SER A 3 7.04 -27.94 -44.80
C SER A 3 6.21 -28.12 -43.52
N CYS A 4 6.04 -29.35 -43.02
CA CYS A 4 5.25 -29.61 -41.81
C CYS A 4 6.10 -29.68 -40.52
N GLY A 5 7.40 -29.97 -40.62
CA GLY A 5 8.30 -30.12 -39.46
C GLY A 5 8.79 -28.80 -38.85
N LEU A 6 8.88 -27.71 -39.64
CA LEU A 6 9.30 -26.41 -39.14
C LEU A 6 8.22 -25.69 -38.33
N PHE A 7 6.93 -25.89 -38.66
CA PHE A 7 5.81 -25.23 -37.98
C PHE A 7 5.56 -25.73 -36.54
N MET A 8 5.89 -26.99 -36.24
CA MET A 8 5.78 -27.52 -34.86
C MET A 8 6.97 -27.14 -33.98
N ALA A 9 8.16 -26.95 -34.58
CA ALA A 9 9.36 -26.53 -33.86
C ALA A 9 9.28 -25.07 -33.40
N THR A 10 8.74 -24.18 -34.24
CA THR A 10 8.52 -22.77 -33.91
C THR A 10 7.47 -22.60 -32.79
N TYR A 11 6.41 -23.41 -32.80
CA TYR A 11 5.40 -23.41 -31.73
C TYR A 11 5.95 -23.87 -30.38
N ARG A 12 6.82 -24.89 -30.37
CA ARG A 12 7.47 -25.38 -29.14
C ARG A 12 8.47 -24.38 -28.55
N ILE A 13 9.25 -23.72 -29.40
CA ILE A 13 10.18 -22.66 -28.98
C ILE A 13 9.39 -21.46 -28.44
N SER A 14 8.28 -21.08 -29.10
CA SER A 14 7.37 -20.03 -28.64
C SER A 14 6.76 -20.34 -27.27
N CYS A 15 6.25 -21.55 -27.04
CA CYS A 15 5.72 -21.96 -25.73
C CYS A 15 6.79 -21.98 -24.64
N LEU A 16 8.01 -22.45 -24.91
CA LEU A 16 9.10 -22.48 -23.94
C LEU A 16 9.60 -21.07 -23.59
N LEU A 17 9.65 -20.16 -24.56
CA LEU A 17 9.97 -18.75 -24.35
C LEU A 17 8.86 -18.06 -23.56
N TRP A 18 7.59 -18.34 -23.86
CA TRP A 18 6.47 -17.80 -23.08
C TRP A 18 6.47 -18.34 -21.64
N PHE A 19 6.82 -19.62 -21.45
CA PHE A 19 6.98 -20.21 -20.12
C PHE A 19 8.17 -19.60 -19.36
N PHE A 20 9.28 -19.29 -20.05
CA PHE A 20 10.41 -18.56 -19.47
C PHE A 20 10.03 -17.12 -19.10
N VAL A 21 9.28 -16.42 -19.94
CA VAL A 21 8.77 -15.07 -19.63
C VAL A 21 7.84 -15.09 -18.42
N VAL A 22 6.91 -16.05 -18.35
CA VAL A 22 6.02 -16.24 -17.19
C VAL A 22 6.79 -16.60 -15.90
N LEU A 23 7.84 -17.42 -15.98
CA LEU A 23 8.70 -17.75 -14.84
C LEU A 23 9.57 -16.57 -14.37
N VAL A 24 10.03 -15.73 -15.30
CA VAL A 24 10.85 -14.54 -14.98
C VAL A 24 10.00 -13.43 -14.35
N ASP A 25 8.75 -13.25 -14.80
CA ASP A 25 7.78 -12.32 -14.16
C ASP A 25 7.41 -12.76 -12.73
N GLY A 26 7.32 -14.07 -12.46
CA GLY A 26 6.96 -14.59 -11.14
C GLY A 26 8.04 -14.43 -10.06
N ALA A 27 9.32 -14.33 -10.43
CA ALA A 27 10.44 -14.30 -9.49
C ALA A 27 10.82 -12.88 -9.02
N LEU A 28 10.40 -11.84 -9.75
CA LEU A 28 10.68 -10.43 -9.42
C LEU A 28 9.62 -9.80 -8.51
N GLY A 29 8.72 -10.60 -7.95
CA GLY A 29 7.61 -10.15 -7.07
C GLY A 29 7.89 -10.32 -5.58
N HIS A 30 9.12 -10.60 -5.16
CA HIS A 30 9.47 -10.60 -3.75
C HIS A 30 9.89 -9.19 -3.34
N SER A 31 9.01 -8.46 -2.64
CA SER A 31 9.36 -7.21 -1.94
C SER A 31 10.61 -7.49 -1.10
N LEU A 32 11.74 -6.92 -1.52
CA LEU A 32 12.88 -6.76 -0.63
C LEU A 32 12.33 -5.92 0.53
N PHE A 33 12.27 -6.48 1.75
CA PHE A 33 11.84 -5.77 2.96
C PHE A 33 12.77 -4.59 3.23
N ALA A 34 12.55 -3.51 2.49
CA ALA A 34 13.44 -2.40 2.29
C ALA A 34 12.63 -1.12 2.19
N CYS A 35 13.32 -0.01 2.39
CA CYS A 35 12.70 1.29 2.28
C CYS A 35 12.53 1.70 0.82
N GLU A 36 11.35 2.18 0.50
CA GLU A 36 10.99 2.63 -0.85
C GLU A 36 10.42 4.05 -0.83
N PRO A 37 10.55 4.81 -1.93
CA PRO A 37 9.96 6.13 -2.04
C PRO A 37 8.44 6.09 -1.91
N ILE A 38 7.83 7.07 -1.24
CA ILE A 38 6.38 7.17 -1.13
C ILE A 38 5.78 7.54 -2.50
N ILE A 39 4.88 6.70 -3.01
CA ILE A 39 4.07 6.95 -4.20
C ILE A 39 2.60 7.21 -3.87
N LEU A 40 2.17 6.98 -2.63
CA LEU A 40 0.81 7.26 -2.17
C LEU A 40 0.52 8.76 -2.27
N ARG A 41 -0.40 9.16 -3.16
CA ARG A 41 -0.76 10.57 -3.37
C ARG A 41 -1.23 11.26 -2.09
N MET A 42 -1.98 10.56 -1.23
CA MET A 42 -2.45 11.12 0.04
C MET A 42 -1.32 11.38 1.04
N CYS A 43 -0.17 10.71 0.89
CA CYS A 43 0.96 10.78 1.82
C CYS A 43 2.19 11.48 1.22
N GLN A 44 2.02 12.18 0.10
CA GLN A 44 3.02 13.15 -0.37
C GLN A 44 3.12 14.33 0.60
N ASP A 45 4.19 15.13 0.50
CA ASP A 45 4.39 16.36 1.29
C ASP A 45 4.40 16.17 2.82
N LEU A 46 4.68 14.96 3.30
CA LEU A 46 4.94 14.69 4.70
C LEU A 46 6.39 15.06 5.07
N PRO A 47 6.75 15.12 6.36
CA PRO A 47 8.13 15.38 6.80
C PRO A 47 9.15 14.28 6.39
N TYR A 48 8.71 13.23 5.72
CA TYR A 48 9.49 12.08 5.29
C TYR A 48 9.03 11.61 3.90
N ASN A 49 9.96 11.07 3.11
CA ASN A 49 9.73 10.73 1.70
C ASN A 49 9.88 9.24 1.38
N SER A 50 10.20 8.41 2.38
CA SER A 50 10.38 6.97 2.24
C SER A 50 9.57 6.21 3.26
N THR A 51 8.96 5.12 2.81
CA THR A 51 8.16 4.20 3.61
C THR A 51 8.82 2.83 3.66
N PHE A 52 8.51 2.05 4.69
CA PHE A 52 8.86 0.63 4.77
C PHE A 52 7.63 -0.22 4.46
N MET A 53 7.82 -1.31 3.71
CA MET A 53 6.81 -2.33 3.46
C MET A 53 7.25 -3.70 4.04
N PRO A 54 6.34 -4.48 4.63
CA PRO A 54 4.89 -4.24 4.75
C PRO A 54 4.57 -3.15 5.78
N ASN A 55 3.44 -2.46 5.59
CA ASN A 55 2.96 -1.44 6.52
C ASN A 55 2.27 -2.06 7.76
N LEU A 56 1.79 -1.21 8.68
CA LEU A 56 1.15 -1.65 9.93
C LEU A 56 -0.16 -2.42 9.73
N LEU A 57 -0.72 -2.36 8.53
CA LEU A 57 -1.95 -3.04 8.12
C LEU A 57 -1.65 -4.27 7.24
N ASN A 58 -0.40 -4.71 7.17
CA ASN A 58 0.08 -5.86 6.40
C ASN A 58 -0.13 -5.76 4.88
N HIS A 59 -0.20 -4.54 4.33
CA HIS A 59 -0.08 -4.37 2.88
C HIS A 59 1.40 -4.51 2.49
N TYR A 60 1.71 -5.34 1.50
CA TYR A 60 3.08 -5.64 1.06
C TYR A 60 3.59 -4.70 -0.04
N ASP A 61 2.70 -3.89 -0.59
CA ASP A 61 2.97 -2.93 -1.66
C ASP A 61 2.11 -1.67 -1.49
N GLN A 62 2.60 -0.57 -2.06
CA GLN A 62 1.96 0.73 -1.97
C GLN A 62 0.68 0.85 -2.79
N GLN A 63 0.51 0.06 -3.85
CA GLN A 63 -0.70 0.07 -4.68
C GLN A 63 -1.89 -0.51 -3.92
N THR A 64 -1.71 -1.64 -3.24
CA THR A 64 -2.72 -2.24 -2.36
C THR A 64 -3.07 -1.29 -1.21
N ALA A 65 -2.06 -0.67 -0.58
CA ALA A 65 -2.30 0.35 0.45
C ALA A 65 -3.09 1.55 -0.08
N ALA A 66 -2.82 2.02 -1.31
CA ALA A 66 -3.53 3.12 -1.92
C ALA A 66 -5.02 2.80 -2.18
N LEU A 67 -5.33 1.59 -2.66
CA LEU A 67 -6.72 1.13 -2.85
C LEU A 67 -7.47 1.06 -1.51
N ALA A 68 -6.83 0.53 -0.48
CA ALA A 68 -7.40 0.48 0.85
C ALA A 68 -7.62 1.88 1.48
N MET A 69 -6.93 2.91 0.99
CA MET A 69 -7.11 4.30 1.42
C MET A 69 -8.21 5.05 0.65
N GLU A 70 -8.72 4.52 -0.46
CA GLU A 70 -9.74 5.18 -1.29
C GLU A 70 -10.96 5.66 -0.48
N PRO A 71 -11.56 4.86 0.41
CA PRO A 71 -12.74 5.27 1.17
C PRO A 71 -12.53 6.49 2.07
N PHE A 72 -11.29 6.80 2.47
CA PHE A 72 -10.99 7.90 3.39
C PHE A 72 -10.75 9.26 2.70
N HIS A 73 -10.73 9.32 1.36
CA HIS A 73 -10.53 10.57 0.63
C HIS A 73 -11.53 11.68 0.98
N PRO A 74 -12.85 11.42 1.13
CA PRO A 74 -13.80 12.46 1.50
C PRO A 74 -13.46 13.13 2.83
N MET A 75 -13.06 12.36 3.84
CA MET A 75 -12.71 12.85 5.17
C MET A 75 -11.45 13.71 5.16
N VAL A 76 -10.45 13.32 4.36
CA VAL A 76 -9.23 14.12 4.16
C VAL A 76 -9.54 15.42 3.42
N ASN A 77 -10.35 15.38 2.36
CA ASN A 77 -10.70 16.55 1.56
C ASN A 77 -11.61 17.54 2.29
N LEU A 78 -12.46 17.05 3.19
CA LEU A 78 -13.34 17.87 4.04
C LEU A 78 -12.62 18.37 5.31
N GLU A 79 -11.39 17.94 5.54
CA GLU A 79 -10.52 18.39 6.64
C GLU A 79 -11.17 18.32 8.03
N CYS A 80 -11.93 17.24 8.31
CA CYS A 80 -12.58 17.02 9.61
C CYS A 80 -11.62 17.05 10.81
N SER A 81 -10.35 16.70 10.59
CA SER A 81 -9.26 16.89 11.54
C SER A 81 -7.93 17.05 10.81
N LYS A 82 -7.13 18.04 11.21
CA LYS A 82 -5.75 18.21 10.73
C LYS A 82 -4.84 17.02 11.04
N ASP A 83 -5.23 16.20 12.01
CA ASP A 83 -4.47 15.03 12.46
C ASP A 83 -4.86 13.75 11.69
N PHE A 84 -5.94 13.77 10.90
CA PHE A 84 -6.47 12.57 10.23
C PHE A 84 -5.56 12.06 9.10
N ARG A 85 -5.16 12.93 8.16
CA ARG A 85 -4.20 12.56 7.10
C ARG A 85 -2.85 12.08 7.67
N PRO A 86 -2.21 12.78 8.62
CA PRO A 86 -1.00 12.28 9.29
C PRO A 86 -1.20 10.92 9.98
N PHE A 87 -2.35 10.71 10.62
CA PHE A 87 -2.68 9.44 11.25
C PHE A 87 -2.78 8.29 10.25
N LEU A 88 -3.54 8.47 9.16
CA LEU A 88 -3.64 7.47 8.10
C LEU A 88 -2.26 7.15 7.51
N CYS A 89 -1.47 8.16 7.16
CA CYS A 89 -0.15 7.94 6.58
C CYS A 89 0.82 7.25 7.55
N ALA A 90 0.70 7.48 8.87
CA ALA A 90 1.50 6.74 9.84
C ALA A 90 1.17 5.23 9.86
N LEU A 91 -0.05 4.82 9.48
CA LEU A 91 -0.46 3.42 9.37
C LEU A 91 -0.15 2.81 8.00
N TYR A 92 -0.48 3.51 6.92
CA TYR A 92 -0.41 3.00 5.55
C TYR A 92 0.96 3.22 4.87
N ALA A 93 1.66 4.29 5.23
CA ALA A 93 2.98 4.63 4.70
C ALA A 93 3.92 5.04 5.86
N PRO A 94 4.23 4.12 6.78
CA PRO A 94 5.02 4.44 7.95
C PRO A 94 6.43 4.89 7.58
N VAL A 95 6.99 5.83 8.34
CA VAL A 95 8.36 6.31 8.14
C VAL A 95 9.37 5.14 8.11
N CYS A 96 10.18 5.11 7.07
CA CYS A 96 11.33 4.22 7.01
C CYS A 96 12.38 4.62 8.06
N THR A 97 12.79 3.67 8.90
CA THR A 97 13.96 3.81 9.79
C THR A 97 15.08 2.87 9.35
N GLU A 98 16.34 3.21 9.65
CA GLU A 98 17.53 2.47 9.18
C GLU A 98 17.53 0.96 9.55
N TYR A 99 16.75 0.56 10.55
CA TYR A 99 16.69 -0.82 11.04
C TYR A 99 15.49 -1.62 10.52
N GLY A 100 14.73 -1.10 9.54
CA GLY A 100 13.50 -1.75 9.06
C GLY A 100 12.42 -1.88 10.14
N ARG A 101 12.50 -1.04 11.19
CA ARG A 101 11.52 -1.01 12.28
C ARG A 101 10.44 0.01 11.97
N VAL A 102 9.20 -0.44 12.01
CA VAL A 102 8.01 0.41 11.91
C VAL A 102 7.53 0.78 13.30
N THR A 103 7.21 2.06 13.51
CA THR A 103 6.72 2.58 14.80
C THR A 103 5.24 2.91 14.72
N LEU A 104 4.46 2.49 15.72
CA LEU A 104 3.04 2.84 15.83
C LEU A 104 2.84 4.35 16.03
N PRO A 105 1.76 4.95 15.48
CA PRO A 105 1.43 6.33 15.74
C PRO A 105 1.14 6.54 17.24
N CYS A 106 1.44 7.74 17.75
CA CYS A 106 1.15 8.06 19.14
C CYS A 106 -0.37 8.01 19.40
N ARG A 107 -0.78 7.44 20.53
CA ARG A 107 -2.20 7.36 20.95
C ARG A 107 -2.96 8.69 20.87
N ARG A 108 -2.31 9.80 21.24
CA ARG A 108 -2.92 11.14 21.15
C ARG A 108 -3.22 11.58 19.72
N LEU A 109 -2.38 11.19 18.75
CA LEU A 109 -2.61 11.46 17.34
C LEU A 109 -3.87 10.72 16.86
N CYS A 110 -3.96 9.43 17.18
CA CYS A 110 -5.15 8.61 16.88
C CYS A 110 -6.42 9.22 17.47
N GLN A 111 -6.41 9.57 18.77
CA GLN A 111 -7.58 10.13 19.43
C GLN A 111 -8.06 11.44 18.77
N ARG A 112 -7.14 12.33 18.39
CA ARG A 112 -7.50 13.58 17.69
C ARG A 112 -8.02 13.35 16.27
N ALA A 113 -7.51 12.32 15.58
CA ALA A 113 -8.02 11.89 14.28
C ALA A 113 -9.44 11.31 14.42
N TYR A 114 -9.65 10.39 15.36
CA TYR A 114 -10.93 9.76 15.67
C TYR A 114 -11.99 10.79 16.05
N HIS A 115 -11.72 11.62 17.06
CA HIS A 115 -12.69 12.60 17.55
C HIS A 115 -13.14 13.59 16.48
N GLY A 116 -12.25 13.99 15.57
CA GLY A 116 -12.64 14.93 14.52
C GLY A 116 -13.37 14.28 13.34
N CYS A 117 -13.09 13.01 13.02
CA CYS A 117 -13.56 12.41 11.77
C CYS A 117 -14.57 11.27 11.91
N HIS A 118 -14.71 10.62 13.07
CA HIS A 118 -15.56 9.40 13.16
C HIS A 118 -17.02 9.65 12.74
N GLU A 119 -17.63 10.76 13.17
CA GLU A 119 -19.01 11.10 12.83
C GLU A 119 -19.18 11.33 11.32
N LEU A 120 -18.18 11.97 10.69
CA LEU A 120 -18.18 12.16 9.24
C LEU A 120 -18.02 10.83 8.49
N MET A 121 -17.20 9.92 9.01
CA MET A 121 -17.05 8.58 8.46
C MET A 121 -18.38 7.82 8.46
N ASP A 122 -19.12 7.89 9.56
CA ASP A 122 -20.45 7.27 9.70
C ASP A 122 -21.44 7.82 8.67
N VAL A 123 -21.42 9.13 8.39
CA VAL A 123 -22.25 9.78 7.35
C VAL A 123 -21.95 9.24 5.95
N PHE A 124 -20.67 8.96 5.65
CA PHE A 124 -20.26 8.34 4.38
C PHE A 124 -20.39 6.81 4.37
N GLY A 125 -20.86 6.19 5.45
CA GLY A 125 -20.99 4.74 5.57
C GLY A 125 -19.65 4.01 5.67
N VAL A 126 -18.60 4.70 6.10
CA VAL A 126 -17.27 4.12 6.34
C VAL A 126 -17.11 3.85 7.83
N SER A 127 -16.92 2.61 8.24
CA SER A 127 -16.68 2.29 9.65
C SER A 127 -15.25 2.61 10.06
N TRP A 128 -15.04 2.98 11.33
CA TRP A 128 -13.71 3.04 11.92
C TRP A 128 -13.15 1.60 12.08
N PRO A 129 -12.06 1.22 11.39
CA PRO A 129 -11.57 -0.17 11.42
C PRO A 129 -10.92 -0.52 12.77
N GLU A 130 -10.99 -1.80 13.17
CA GLU A 130 -10.39 -2.30 14.41
C GLU A 130 -8.86 -2.13 14.42
N GLU A 131 -8.23 -2.15 13.25
CA GLU A 131 -6.80 -1.88 13.08
C GLU A 131 -6.42 -0.43 13.37
N MET A 132 -7.38 0.49 13.36
CA MET A 132 -7.19 1.91 13.65
C MET A 132 -7.59 2.29 15.09
N GLU A 133 -7.99 1.32 15.92
CA GLU A 133 -8.41 1.58 17.30
C GLU A 133 -7.30 2.17 18.17
N CYS A 134 -7.60 3.27 18.86
CA CYS A 134 -6.61 4.02 19.63
C CYS A 134 -6.18 3.33 20.95
N SER A 135 -6.75 2.18 21.27
CA SER A 135 -6.37 1.37 22.43
C SER A 135 -5.26 0.35 22.13
N ARG A 136 -4.94 0.13 20.85
CA ARG A 136 -3.78 -0.68 20.44
C ARG A 136 -2.47 0.03 20.79
#